data_AF-A0A1N6MZ81-F1
#
_entry.id   AF-A0A1N6MZ81-F1
#
_cell.length_a   1.000
_cell.length_b   1.000
_cell.length_c   1.000
_cell.angle_alpha   90.00
_cell.angle_beta   90.00
_cell.angle_gamma   90.00
#
_symmetry.space_group_name_H-M   'P 1'
#
loop_
_entity.id
_entity.type
_entity.pdbx_description
1 polymer ?
#
loop_
_entity_poly.entity_id
_entity_poly.type
_entity_poly.pdbx_seq_one_letter_code
_entity_poly.pdbx_strand_id
1 'polypeptide(L)'
;MIPKRIHYVWVGNQPKSELILRCIESWKKNLPDYEIIEWNNGKFEKIKNTYSEQAYLYKKWAFVSDYIRLYALYHEGGIYLDTDVEVTNNLDHFLHLDFFSGYENYHGNYAPITSAVMGSKVNNPIIADLLSYYTTAEFEKKDGIDLEPNTSRISRYFSEKFGLQAPYDGSQITQLNANSIIYPSYYFCTPEKELENYCIHHFNGSWLPFYSRKNKLNIFNKFIISRFHKLTDTNKTISNEIASNEKILFKFPISKKKQFALIVRK
;
A
#
# COMPACT_ATOMS: atom_id res chain seq x y z
N MET A 1 -15.61 0.61 -20.15
CA MET A 1 -15.63 -0.69 -19.46
C MET A 1 -14.24 -0.98 -18.94
N ILE A 2 -14.16 -1.50 -17.72
CA ILE A 2 -12.93 -1.90 -17.04
C ILE A 2 -12.46 -3.25 -17.61
N PRO A 3 -11.21 -3.38 -18.08
CA PRO A 3 -10.64 -4.66 -18.51
C PRO A 3 -10.59 -5.71 -17.39
N LYS A 4 -10.69 -7.00 -17.74
CA LYS A 4 -10.49 -8.12 -16.79
C LYS A 4 -9.01 -8.35 -16.50
N ARG A 5 -8.39 -7.41 -15.80
CA ARG A 5 -6.98 -7.43 -15.37
C ARG A 5 -6.88 -7.14 -13.88
N ILE A 6 -6.12 -7.96 -13.17
CA ILE A 6 -5.75 -7.71 -11.78
C ILE A 6 -4.30 -7.24 -11.74
N HIS A 7 -4.07 -6.04 -11.21
CA HIS A 7 -2.73 -5.49 -11.01
C HIS A 7 -2.37 -5.55 -9.53
N TYR A 8 -1.16 -6.00 -9.22
CA TYR A 8 -0.57 -5.87 -7.89
C TYR A 8 0.92 -5.63 -7.97
N VAL A 9 1.50 -5.08 -6.89
CA VAL A 9 2.92 -4.73 -6.84
C VAL A 9 3.67 -5.71 -5.94
N TRP A 10 4.75 -6.29 -6.45
CA TRP A 10 5.68 -7.10 -5.65
C TRP A 10 7.13 -6.81 -6.06
N VAL A 11 7.62 -5.68 -5.59
CA VAL A 11 9.00 -5.22 -5.80
C VAL A 11 9.89 -5.57 -4.61
N GLY A 12 11.20 -5.53 -4.82
CA GLY A 12 12.20 -6.05 -3.90
C GLY A 12 12.43 -7.55 -4.06
N ASN A 13 13.27 -8.12 -3.19
CA ASN A 13 13.74 -9.52 -3.31
C ASN A 13 13.24 -10.40 -2.17
N GLN A 14 12.19 -9.98 -1.46
CA GLN A 14 11.64 -10.77 -0.36
C GLN A 14 10.62 -11.78 -0.89
N PRO A 15 10.58 -13.00 -0.31
CA PRO A 15 9.52 -13.96 -0.63
C PRO A 15 8.17 -13.43 -0.16
N LYS A 16 7.11 -13.78 -0.90
CA LYS A 16 5.72 -13.51 -0.49
C LYS A 16 5.41 -14.30 0.78
N SER A 17 4.68 -13.67 1.70
CA SER A 17 4.21 -14.34 2.92
C SER A 17 3.08 -15.32 2.61
N GLU A 18 2.77 -16.21 3.55
CA GLU A 18 1.64 -17.13 3.42
C GLU A 18 0.31 -16.38 3.25
N LEU A 19 0.09 -15.28 4.00
CA LEU A 19 -1.09 -14.43 3.84
C LEU A 19 -1.23 -13.91 2.39
N ILE A 20 -0.14 -13.39 1.83
CA ILE A 20 -0.13 -12.85 0.47
C ILE A 20 -0.42 -13.95 -0.55
N LEU A 21 0.19 -15.13 -0.39
CA LEU A 21 -0.07 -16.27 -1.26
C LEU A 21 -1.55 -16.69 -1.19
N ARG A 22 -2.14 -16.76 0.01
CA ARG A 22 -3.57 -17.04 0.17
C ARG A 22 -4.46 -15.99 -0.49
N CYS A 23 -4.11 -14.71 -0.38
CA CYS A 23 -4.82 -13.63 -1.06
C CYS A 23 -4.75 -13.81 -2.59
N ILE A 24 -3.56 -14.04 -3.17
CA ILE A 24 -3.41 -14.28 -4.61
C ILE A 24 -4.20 -15.51 -5.08
N GLU A 25 -4.21 -16.60 -4.31
CA GLU A 25 -5.02 -17.79 -4.64
C GLU A 25 -6.52 -17.49 -4.60
N SER A 26 -6.99 -16.63 -3.70
CA SER A 26 -8.40 -16.18 -3.69
C SER A 26 -8.77 -15.44 -4.98
N TRP A 27 -7.84 -14.67 -5.56
CA TRP A 27 -8.05 -13.97 -6.83
C TRP A 27 -8.23 -14.97 -7.96
N LYS A 28 -7.30 -15.93 -8.08
CA LYS A 28 -7.37 -17.00 -9.09
C LYS A 28 -8.65 -17.83 -8.99
N LYS A 29 -9.11 -18.10 -7.77
CA LYS A 29 -10.32 -18.88 -7.51
C LYS A 29 -11.59 -18.13 -7.97
N ASN A 30 -11.72 -16.86 -7.60
CA ASN A 30 -12.97 -16.10 -7.81
C ASN A 30 -13.00 -15.32 -9.13
N LEU A 31 -11.84 -15.10 -9.75
CA LEU A 31 -11.64 -14.35 -10.99
C LEU A 31 -10.83 -15.17 -12.01
N PRO A 32 -11.26 -16.39 -12.37
CA PRO A 32 -10.46 -17.34 -13.15
C PRO A 32 -10.15 -16.88 -14.57
N ASP A 33 -10.92 -15.94 -15.11
CA ASP A 33 -10.76 -15.38 -16.45
C ASP A 33 -10.05 -14.02 -16.46
N TYR A 34 -9.58 -13.54 -15.31
CA TYR A 34 -8.81 -12.31 -15.21
C TYR A 34 -7.33 -12.57 -15.43
N GLU A 35 -6.67 -11.69 -16.20
CA GLU A 35 -5.22 -11.69 -16.32
C GLU A 35 -4.61 -11.12 -15.03
N ILE A 36 -3.78 -11.91 -14.34
CA ILE A 36 -3.09 -11.46 -13.12
C ILE A 36 -1.71 -10.91 -13.49
N ILE A 37 -1.51 -9.63 -13.23
CA ILE A 37 -0.32 -8.85 -13.60
C ILE A 37 0.45 -8.47 -12.33
N GLU A 38 1.57 -9.17 -12.13
CA GLU A 38 2.55 -8.79 -11.13
C GLU A 38 3.46 -7.68 -11.67
N TRP A 39 3.47 -6.54 -11.00
CA TRP A 39 4.48 -5.49 -11.17
C TRP A 39 5.69 -5.78 -10.28
N ASN A 40 6.60 -6.59 -10.81
CA ASN A 40 7.87 -6.95 -10.17
C ASN A 40 9.01 -6.00 -10.56
N ASN A 41 10.22 -6.26 -10.03
CA ASN A 41 11.41 -5.46 -10.31
C ASN A 41 11.66 -5.25 -11.81
N GLY A 42 11.54 -6.29 -12.64
CA GLY A 42 11.80 -6.20 -14.08
C GLY A 42 10.77 -5.38 -14.85
N LYS A 43 9.51 -5.33 -14.40
CA LYS A 43 8.52 -4.38 -14.95
C LYS A 43 8.77 -2.97 -14.44
N PHE A 44 9.08 -2.84 -13.14
CA PHE A 44 9.35 -1.56 -12.50
C PHE A 44 10.54 -0.82 -13.13
N GLU A 45 11.63 -1.52 -13.47
CA GLU A 45 12.82 -0.93 -14.12
C GLU A 45 12.53 -0.21 -15.45
N LYS A 46 11.44 -0.59 -16.12
CA LYS A 46 10.99 -0.01 -17.40
C LYS A 46 10.16 1.26 -17.21
N ILE A 47 9.73 1.56 -15.98
CA ILE A 47 8.95 2.75 -15.66
C ILE A 47 9.92 3.83 -15.17
N LYS A 48 9.76 5.05 -15.66
CA LYS A 48 10.58 6.20 -15.28
C LYS A 48 9.76 7.19 -14.48
N ASN A 49 10.04 7.25 -13.17
CA ASN A 49 9.40 8.20 -12.28
C ASN A 49 10.27 8.43 -11.03
N THR A 50 10.68 9.69 -10.84
CA THR A 50 11.59 10.13 -9.77
C THR A 50 11.13 9.68 -8.38
N TYR A 51 9.85 9.90 -8.04
CA TYR A 51 9.29 9.52 -6.74
C TYR A 51 9.45 8.02 -6.48
N SER A 52 8.99 7.18 -7.42
CA SER A 52 9.01 5.74 -7.25
C SER A 52 10.43 5.15 -7.26
N GLU A 53 11.33 5.69 -8.09
CA GLU A 53 12.74 5.28 -8.15
C GLU A 53 13.44 5.60 -6.82
N GLN A 54 13.25 6.81 -6.29
CA GLN A 54 13.76 7.19 -4.97
C GLN A 54 13.16 6.30 -3.87
N ALA A 55 11.84 6.10 -3.83
CA ALA A 55 11.19 5.21 -2.85
C ALA A 55 11.79 3.79 -2.89
N TYR A 56 12.07 3.28 -4.10
CA TYR A 56 12.71 1.97 -4.30
C TYR A 56 14.14 1.94 -3.72
N LEU A 57 14.96 2.97 -3.98
CA LEU A 57 16.30 3.09 -3.43
C LEU A 57 16.30 3.12 -1.89
N TYR A 58 15.32 3.79 -1.29
CA TYR A 58 15.10 3.82 0.16
C TYR A 58 14.45 2.54 0.71
N LYS A 59 14.15 1.55 -0.13
CA LYS A 59 13.47 0.29 0.22
C LYS A 59 12.08 0.48 0.83
N LYS A 60 11.37 1.51 0.35
CA LYS A 60 10.04 1.92 0.80
C LYS A 60 8.98 1.39 -0.17
N TRP A 61 8.79 0.07 -0.16
CA TRP A 61 8.00 -0.67 -1.16
C TRP A 61 6.54 -0.21 -1.27
N ALA A 62 5.89 0.14 -0.16
CA ALA A 62 4.52 0.67 -0.18
C ALA A 62 4.42 2.00 -0.97
N PHE A 63 5.45 2.84 -0.91
CA PHE A 63 5.49 4.09 -1.64
C PHE A 63 5.85 3.88 -3.12
N VAL A 64 6.55 2.79 -3.45
CA VAL A 64 6.69 2.36 -4.85
C VAL A 64 5.33 1.93 -5.41
N SER A 65 4.53 1.19 -4.64
CA SER A 65 3.19 0.76 -5.09
C SER A 65 2.18 1.91 -5.19
N ASP A 66 2.34 2.99 -4.43
CA ASP A 66 1.53 4.21 -4.53
C ASP A 66 1.54 4.81 -5.94
N TYR A 67 2.70 4.82 -6.59
CA TYR A 67 2.80 5.26 -7.97
C TYR A 67 2.37 4.17 -8.97
N ILE A 68 2.90 2.94 -8.83
CA ILE A 68 2.65 1.87 -9.81
C ILE A 68 1.16 1.53 -9.92
N ARG A 69 0.39 1.57 -8.83
CA ARG A 69 -1.06 1.30 -8.87
C ARG A 69 -1.78 2.24 -9.84
N LEU A 70 -1.46 3.53 -9.78
CA LEU A 70 -2.07 4.55 -10.60
C LEU A 70 -1.55 4.47 -12.04
N TYR A 71 -0.25 4.19 -12.21
CA TYR A 71 0.36 3.95 -13.52
C TYR A 71 -0.31 2.79 -14.26
N ALA A 72 -0.46 1.65 -13.58
CA ALA A 72 -1.11 0.46 -14.13
C ALA A 72 -2.55 0.74 -14.54
N LEU A 73 -3.35 1.29 -13.62
CA LEU A 73 -4.75 1.61 -13.87
C LEU A 73 -4.94 2.64 -14.99
N TYR A 74 -4.06 3.63 -15.10
CA TYR A 74 -4.14 4.63 -16.16
C TYR A 74 -3.86 4.04 -17.54
N HIS A 75 -2.76 3.29 -17.67
CA HIS A 75 -2.29 2.79 -18.97
C HIS A 75 -2.96 1.48 -19.40
N GLU A 76 -3.31 0.61 -18.46
CA GLU A 76 -3.82 -0.73 -18.74
C GLU A 76 -5.29 -0.92 -18.32
N GLY A 77 -5.85 0.02 -17.53
CA GLY A 77 -7.15 -0.16 -16.91
C GLY A 77 -7.12 -1.30 -15.88
N GLY A 78 -8.26 -1.91 -15.61
CA GLY A 78 -8.36 -3.10 -14.79
C GLY A 78 -8.67 -2.77 -13.33
N ILE A 79 -8.31 -3.69 -12.45
CA ILE A 79 -8.53 -3.61 -11.01
C ILE A 79 -7.18 -3.78 -10.32
N TYR A 80 -6.80 -2.81 -9.50
CA TYR A 80 -5.65 -2.91 -8.62
C TYR A 80 -6.06 -3.53 -7.28
N LEU A 81 -5.25 -4.47 -6.78
CA LEU A 81 -5.38 -5.08 -5.47
C LEU A 81 -4.06 -4.96 -4.70
N ASP A 82 -4.11 -4.46 -3.46
CA ASP A 82 -3.00 -4.64 -2.52
C ASP A 82 -2.84 -6.15 -2.20
N THR A 83 -1.61 -6.58 -1.93
CA THR A 83 -1.27 -8.01 -1.83
C THR A 83 -1.89 -8.73 -0.63
N ASP A 84 -2.44 -7.99 0.31
CA ASP A 84 -3.17 -8.44 1.49
C ASP A 84 -4.69 -8.21 1.37
N VAL A 85 -5.19 -8.07 0.15
CA VAL A 85 -6.62 -8.10 -0.16
C VAL A 85 -7.02 -9.52 -0.57
N GLU A 86 -7.96 -10.12 0.16
CA GLU A 86 -8.63 -11.35 -0.23
C GLU A 86 -9.85 -11.03 -1.09
N VAL A 87 -9.99 -11.69 -2.24
CA VAL A 87 -11.21 -11.60 -3.06
C VAL A 87 -12.16 -12.71 -2.63
N THR A 88 -13.38 -12.35 -2.27
CA THR A 88 -14.41 -13.27 -1.74
C THR A 88 -15.50 -13.57 -2.76
N ASN A 89 -15.67 -12.73 -3.78
CA ASN A 89 -16.69 -12.88 -4.82
C ASN A 89 -16.21 -12.32 -6.17
N ASN A 90 -16.94 -12.64 -7.25
CA ASN A 90 -16.62 -12.19 -8.60
C ASN A 90 -16.86 -10.67 -8.76
N LEU A 91 -15.97 -9.99 -9.50
CA LEU A 91 -15.96 -8.53 -9.66
C LEU A 91 -16.61 -8.04 -10.98
N ASP A 92 -17.19 -8.93 -11.78
CA ASP A 92 -17.75 -8.60 -13.10
C ASP A 92 -18.86 -7.55 -13.02
N HIS A 93 -19.63 -7.56 -11.93
CA HIS A 93 -20.69 -6.60 -11.67
C HIS A 93 -20.19 -5.14 -11.69
N PHE A 94 -18.91 -4.88 -11.47
CA PHE A 94 -18.35 -3.53 -11.44
C PHE A 94 -17.72 -3.10 -12.78
N LEU A 95 -17.53 -4.03 -13.73
CA LEU A 95 -16.75 -3.74 -14.94
C LEU A 95 -17.41 -2.74 -15.89
N HIS A 96 -18.73 -2.60 -15.81
CA HIS A 96 -19.49 -1.64 -16.61
C HIS A 96 -19.16 -0.18 -16.25
N LEU A 97 -18.58 0.07 -15.08
CA LEU A 97 -18.21 1.41 -14.61
C LEU A 97 -16.98 1.97 -15.35
N ASP A 98 -16.75 3.26 -15.17
CA ASP A 98 -15.52 3.95 -15.57
C ASP A 98 -14.49 3.94 -14.44
N PHE A 99 -14.94 4.01 -13.19
CA PHE A 99 -14.13 3.92 -11.97
C PHE A 99 -14.95 3.32 -10.82
N PHE A 100 -14.32 2.52 -9.98
CA PHE A 100 -14.88 2.16 -8.69
C PHE A 100 -13.82 1.98 -7.62
N SER A 101 -14.25 2.16 -6.38
CA SER A 101 -13.56 1.70 -5.17
C SER A 101 -14.58 1.62 -4.04
N GLY A 102 -14.14 1.45 -2.79
CA GLY A 102 -15.00 1.50 -1.62
C GLY A 102 -14.41 2.39 -0.53
N TYR A 103 -15.22 2.76 0.46
CA TYR A 103 -14.69 3.42 1.66
C TYR A 103 -13.67 2.51 2.36
N GLU A 104 -12.61 3.10 2.89
CA GLU A 104 -11.73 2.37 3.81
C GLU A 104 -12.32 2.43 5.21
N ASN A 105 -12.32 1.30 5.92
CA ASN A 105 -12.74 1.22 7.32
C ASN A 105 -11.68 0.48 8.13
N TYR A 106 -10.81 1.24 8.80
CA TYR A 106 -9.83 0.67 9.71
C TYR A 106 -10.26 0.89 11.16
N HIS A 107 -10.84 -0.15 11.77
CA HIS A 107 -11.35 -0.14 13.14
C HIS A 107 -12.31 1.03 13.44
N GLY A 108 -13.24 1.31 12.53
CA GLY A 108 -14.22 2.39 12.64
C GLY A 108 -13.71 3.77 12.21
N ASN A 109 -12.43 3.88 11.83
CA ASN A 109 -11.91 5.10 11.21
C ASN A 109 -12.11 5.01 9.70
N TYR A 110 -12.97 5.88 9.19
CA TYR A 110 -13.28 5.92 7.76
C TYR A 110 -12.36 6.87 6.99
N ALA A 111 -11.96 6.45 5.81
CA ALA A 111 -11.41 7.30 4.77
C ALA A 111 -12.31 7.22 3.53
N PRO A 112 -12.38 8.27 2.69
CA PRO A 112 -13.36 8.36 1.61
C PRO A 112 -13.17 7.27 0.55
N ILE A 113 -11.99 6.63 0.52
CA ILE A 113 -11.68 5.57 -0.42
C ILE A 113 -10.56 4.68 0.12
N THR A 114 -10.63 3.38 -0.15
CA THR A 114 -9.54 2.44 0.04
C THR A 114 -8.68 2.35 -1.21
N SER A 115 -7.39 2.65 -1.04
CA SER A 115 -6.42 2.50 -2.13
C SER A 115 -6.05 1.04 -2.41
N ALA A 116 -6.50 0.12 -1.55
CA ALA A 116 -6.23 -1.31 -1.63
C ALA A 116 -7.05 -2.00 -2.72
N VAL A 117 -8.20 -1.43 -3.11
CA VAL A 117 -9.05 -1.93 -4.19
C VAL A 117 -9.52 -0.76 -5.03
N MET A 118 -9.04 -0.66 -6.27
CA MET A 118 -9.46 0.38 -7.21
C MET A 118 -9.63 -0.22 -8.60
N GLY A 119 -10.78 0.00 -9.23
CA GLY A 119 -11.01 -0.38 -10.63
C GLY A 119 -11.17 0.84 -11.52
N SER A 120 -10.64 0.79 -12.73
CA SER A 120 -10.85 1.84 -13.72
C SER A 120 -10.73 1.37 -15.16
N LYS A 121 -11.39 2.08 -16.07
CA LYS A 121 -11.06 1.97 -17.49
C LYS A 121 -9.70 2.61 -17.78
N VAL A 122 -9.11 2.25 -18.91
CA VAL A 122 -7.92 2.92 -19.47
C VAL A 122 -8.20 4.42 -19.61
N ASN A 123 -7.20 5.26 -19.33
CA ASN A 123 -7.28 6.73 -19.39
C ASN A 123 -8.40 7.34 -18.51
N ASN A 124 -8.75 6.70 -17.39
CA ASN A 124 -9.75 7.25 -16.48
C ASN A 124 -9.31 8.62 -15.89
N PRO A 125 -10.15 9.67 -15.92
CA PRO A 125 -9.79 11.01 -15.44
C PRO A 125 -9.43 11.10 -13.95
N ILE A 126 -10.09 10.32 -13.09
CA ILE A 126 -9.81 10.27 -11.64
C ILE A 126 -8.40 9.73 -11.42
N ILE A 127 -8.07 8.62 -12.08
CA ILE A 127 -6.73 8.04 -12.02
C ILE A 127 -5.69 8.98 -12.63
N ALA A 128 -6.02 9.67 -13.73
CA ALA A 128 -5.14 10.64 -14.37
C ALA A 128 -4.78 11.80 -13.42
N ASP A 129 -5.78 12.38 -12.75
CA ASP A 129 -5.58 13.46 -11.79
C ASP A 129 -4.71 12.98 -10.60
N LEU A 130 -5.00 11.81 -10.05
CA LEU A 130 -4.20 11.22 -8.96
C LEU A 130 -2.75 10.94 -9.41
N LEU A 131 -2.56 10.39 -10.61
CA LEU A 131 -1.25 10.11 -11.18
C LEU A 131 -0.45 11.39 -11.47
N SER A 132 -1.14 12.48 -11.83
CA SER A 132 -0.51 13.76 -12.18
C SER A 132 0.31 14.34 -11.02
N TYR A 133 -0.07 14.06 -9.76
CA TYR A 133 0.72 14.40 -8.59
C TYR A 133 2.17 13.91 -8.70
N TYR A 134 2.37 12.70 -9.22
CA TYR A 134 3.67 12.05 -9.30
C TYR A 134 4.55 12.55 -10.45
N THR A 135 4.07 13.46 -11.30
CA THR A 135 4.86 14.04 -12.40
C THR A 135 6.02 14.91 -11.90
N THR A 136 5.82 15.61 -10.79
CA THR A 136 6.81 16.50 -10.16
C THR A 136 7.12 16.08 -8.72
N ALA A 137 6.46 15.04 -8.21
CA ALA A 137 6.76 14.53 -6.88
C ALA A 137 8.17 13.94 -6.81
N GLU A 138 8.81 14.20 -5.67
CA GLU A 138 10.07 13.60 -5.25
C GLU A 138 9.83 12.95 -3.90
N PHE A 139 10.30 11.72 -3.73
CA PHE A 139 10.25 11.00 -2.46
C PHE A 139 11.33 11.49 -1.51
N GLU A 140 12.51 11.83 -2.03
CA GLU A 140 13.55 12.52 -1.29
C GLU A 140 13.27 14.03 -1.30
N LYS A 141 13.26 14.65 -0.13
CA LYS A 141 13.05 16.09 0.10
C LYS A 141 14.28 16.69 0.77
N LYS A 142 14.42 18.02 0.74
CA LYS A 142 15.53 18.73 1.43
C LYS A 142 15.69 18.33 2.90
N ASP A 143 14.58 18.10 3.60
CA ASP A 143 14.55 17.84 5.05
C ASP A 143 14.30 16.37 5.41
N GLY A 144 14.32 15.44 4.44
CA GLY A 144 14.12 14.02 4.71
C GLY A 144 13.46 13.26 3.57
N ILE A 145 12.63 12.28 3.92
CA ILE A 145 11.86 11.48 2.95
C ILE A 145 10.37 11.69 3.16
N ASP A 146 9.64 11.63 2.06
CA ASP A 146 8.19 11.75 2.03
C ASP A 146 7.54 10.45 2.54
N LEU A 147 6.93 10.53 3.72
CA LEU A 147 6.24 9.40 4.34
C LEU A 147 4.74 9.66 4.47
N GLU A 148 4.20 10.63 3.73
CA GLU A 148 2.75 10.87 3.73
C GLU A 148 2.02 9.67 3.11
N PRO A 149 1.11 9.01 3.85
CA PRO A 149 0.35 7.89 3.32
C PRO A 149 -0.48 8.27 2.10
N ASN A 150 -0.61 7.35 1.14
CA ASN A 150 -1.43 7.58 -0.05
C ASN A 150 -2.90 7.88 0.28
N THR A 151 -3.47 7.28 1.33
CA THR A 151 -4.85 7.50 1.74
C THR A 151 -5.07 8.95 2.12
N SER A 152 -4.09 9.62 2.73
CA SER A 152 -4.16 11.07 3.01
C SER A 152 -4.17 11.90 1.72
N ARG A 153 -3.31 11.56 0.75
CA ARG A 153 -3.22 12.26 -0.55
C ARG A 153 -4.51 12.09 -1.36
N ILE A 154 -4.98 10.86 -1.45
CA ILE A 154 -6.20 10.52 -2.18
C ILE A 154 -7.41 11.17 -1.49
N SER A 155 -7.49 11.16 -0.15
CA SER A 155 -8.55 11.86 0.58
C SER A 155 -8.58 13.35 0.28
N ARG A 156 -7.41 14.00 0.21
CA ARG A 156 -7.30 15.41 -0.18
C ARG A 156 -7.86 15.65 -1.58
N TYR A 157 -7.47 14.82 -2.55
CA TYR A 157 -8.00 14.89 -3.91
C TYR A 157 -9.53 14.76 -3.95
N PHE A 158 -10.10 13.77 -3.25
CA PHE A 158 -11.56 13.56 -3.23
C PHE A 158 -12.31 14.68 -2.51
N SER A 159 -11.72 15.28 -1.49
CA SER A 159 -12.26 16.48 -0.85
C SER A 159 -12.28 17.68 -1.83
N GLU A 160 -11.17 17.94 -2.51
CA GLU A 160 -11.04 19.09 -3.42
C GLU A 160 -11.89 18.93 -4.70
N LYS A 161 -11.94 17.73 -5.28
CA LYS A 161 -12.59 17.48 -6.57
C LYS A 161 -14.08 17.16 -6.45
N PHE A 162 -14.48 16.47 -5.37
CA PHE A 162 -15.83 15.93 -5.20
C PHE A 162 -16.53 16.40 -3.93
N GLY A 163 -15.87 17.21 -3.08
CA GLY A 163 -16.47 17.73 -1.86
C GLY A 163 -16.64 16.69 -0.74
N LEU A 164 -15.96 15.53 -0.83
CA LEU A 164 -16.05 14.50 0.20
C LEU A 164 -15.24 14.90 1.44
N GLN A 165 -15.94 15.20 2.53
CA GLN A 165 -15.34 15.66 3.78
C GLN A 165 -15.70 14.74 4.94
N ALA A 166 -14.81 14.68 5.94
CA ALA A 166 -15.08 13.98 7.19
C ALA A 166 -16.16 14.73 8.01
N PRO A 167 -16.96 14.02 8.84
CA PRO A 167 -16.99 12.56 9.00
C PRO A 167 -17.59 11.84 7.78
N TYR A 168 -17.00 10.72 7.39
CA TYR A 168 -17.49 9.91 6.28
C TYR A 168 -18.52 8.88 6.75
N ASP A 169 -19.60 8.72 6.00
CA ASP A 169 -20.52 7.61 6.14
C ASP A 169 -20.12 6.48 5.17
N GLY A 170 -19.29 5.56 5.64
CA GLY A 170 -18.83 4.42 4.84
C GLY A 170 -19.85 3.31 4.67
N SER A 171 -21.11 3.49 5.09
CA SER A 171 -22.20 2.53 4.89
C SER A 171 -22.99 2.77 3.60
N GLN A 172 -22.83 3.95 2.99
CA GLN A 172 -23.60 4.39 1.83
C GLN A 172 -22.79 4.36 0.53
N ILE A 173 -23.49 4.23 -0.59
CA ILE A 173 -22.92 4.42 -1.91
C ILE A 173 -22.76 5.92 -2.18
N THR A 174 -21.57 6.33 -2.61
CA THR A 174 -21.29 7.69 -3.08
C THR A 174 -21.10 7.69 -4.60
N GLN A 175 -21.96 8.42 -5.30
CA GLN A 175 -21.84 8.66 -6.73
C GLN A 175 -20.95 9.87 -7.00
N LEU A 176 -19.84 9.66 -7.71
CA LEU A 176 -18.93 10.74 -8.13
C LEU A 176 -19.37 11.36 -9.46
N ASN A 177 -19.87 10.50 -10.36
CA ASN A 177 -20.55 10.83 -11.60
C ASN A 177 -21.31 9.59 -12.09
N ALA A 178 -21.95 9.66 -13.26
CA ALA A 178 -22.80 8.59 -13.80
C ALA A 178 -22.17 7.19 -13.82
N ASN A 179 -20.85 7.08 -14.02
CA ASN A 179 -20.15 5.80 -14.13
C ASN A 179 -18.97 5.67 -13.15
N SER A 180 -18.90 6.51 -12.10
CA SER A 180 -17.81 6.47 -11.12
C SER A 180 -18.39 6.43 -9.71
N ILE A 181 -18.13 5.35 -8.98
CA ILE A 181 -18.83 5.05 -7.73
C ILE A 181 -17.83 4.67 -6.62
N ILE A 182 -18.08 5.16 -5.40
CA ILE A 182 -17.46 4.67 -4.18
C ILE A 182 -18.51 3.86 -3.42
N TYR A 183 -18.23 2.60 -3.19
CA TYR A 183 -19.12 1.66 -2.51
C TYR A 183 -18.92 1.68 -0.98
N PRO A 184 -19.90 1.18 -0.22
CA PRO A 184 -19.76 0.98 1.21
C PRO A 184 -18.51 0.15 1.56
N SER A 185 -17.95 0.38 2.75
CA SER A 185 -16.70 -0.26 3.16
C SER A 185 -16.77 -1.79 3.19
N TYR A 186 -17.95 -2.36 3.40
CA TYR A 186 -18.14 -3.81 3.40
C TYR A 186 -18.08 -4.47 2.03
N TYR A 187 -18.06 -3.70 0.93
CA TYR A 187 -17.83 -4.28 -0.40
C TYR A 187 -16.37 -4.71 -0.58
N PHE A 188 -15.41 -3.85 -0.23
CA PHE A 188 -14.01 -4.01 -0.63
C PHE A 188 -12.99 -3.89 0.50
N CYS A 189 -13.44 -3.71 1.75
CA CYS A 189 -12.55 -3.47 2.89
C CYS A 189 -12.88 -4.37 4.08
N THR A 190 -13.95 -4.07 4.82
CA THR A 190 -14.24 -4.72 6.11
C THR A 190 -15.60 -5.40 6.06
N PRO A 191 -15.67 -6.74 6.02
CA PRO A 191 -16.94 -7.44 5.85
C PRO A 191 -17.87 -7.20 7.03
N GLU A 192 -19.16 -7.14 6.74
CA GLU A 192 -20.23 -7.02 7.72
C GLU A 192 -21.14 -8.25 7.63
N LYS A 193 -21.69 -8.67 8.78
CA LYS A 193 -22.53 -9.87 8.84
C LYS A 193 -23.76 -9.67 7.96
N GLU A 194 -24.11 -10.69 7.18
CA GLU A 194 -25.29 -10.71 6.29
C GLU A 194 -25.23 -9.72 5.10
N LEU A 195 -24.14 -8.97 4.93
CA LEU A 195 -23.93 -8.12 3.76
C LEU A 195 -22.99 -8.79 2.76
N GLU A 196 -23.28 -8.62 1.47
CA GLU A 196 -22.44 -9.15 0.40
C GLU A 196 -21.10 -8.42 0.37
N ASN A 197 -20.02 -9.19 0.37
CA ASN A 197 -18.65 -8.72 0.33
C ASN A 197 -17.97 -9.26 -0.92
N TYR A 198 -17.06 -8.47 -1.49
CA TYR A 198 -16.31 -8.80 -2.70
C TYR A 198 -14.81 -8.86 -2.44
N CYS A 199 -14.31 -8.03 -1.52
CA CYS A 199 -12.94 -8.09 -1.05
C CYS A 199 -12.83 -7.80 0.45
N ILE A 200 -11.86 -8.44 1.11
CA ILE A 200 -11.47 -8.19 2.51
C ILE A 200 -10.04 -7.66 2.52
N HIS A 201 -9.83 -6.48 3.10
CA HIS A 201 -8.50 -5.92 3.31
C HIS A 201 -7.97 -6.36 4.68
N HIS A 202 -6.90 -7.16 4.71
CA HIS A 202 -6.34 -7.72 5.94
C HIS A 202 -5.48 -6.75 6.74
N PHE A 203 -5.20 -5.54 6.22
CA PHE A 203 -4.37 -4.51 6.86
C PHE A 203 -3.05 -5.06 7.43
N ASN A 204 -2.35 -5.90 6.66
CA ASN A 204 -1.16 -6.64 7.09
C ASN A 204 -0.03 -5.68 7.54
N GLY A 205 -0.01 -4.45 7.02
CA GLY A 205 0.91 -3.40 7.49
C GLY A 205 2.38 -3.79 7.36
N SER A 206 2.74 -4.62 6.37
CA SER A 206 4.09 -5.19 6.24
C SER A 206 5.20 -4.16 6.00
N TRP A 207 4.82 -2.92 5.69
CA TRP A 207 5.69 -1.77 5.52
C TRP A 207 6.02 -1.04 6.83
N LEU A 208 5.27 -1.31 7.91
CA LEU A 208 5.52 -0.74 9.23
C LEU A 208 6.74 -1.39 9.89
N PRO A 209 7.53 -0.61 10.67
CA PRO A 209 8.67 -1.16 11.37
C PRO A 209 8.24 -2.19 12.43
N PHE A 210 9.00 -3.29 12.54
CA PHE A 210 8.83 -4.31 13.57
C PHE A 210 9.42 -3.84 14.91
N TYR A 211 10.39 -2.93 14.87
CA TYR A 211 10.94 -2.26 16.05
C TYR A 211 11.09 -0.75 15.83
N SER A 212 10.76 0.05 16.84
CA SER A 212 11.20 1.45 16.85
C SER A 212 12.66 1.52 17.30
N ARG A 213 13.47 2.31 16.59
CA ARG A 213 14.88 2.54 16.89
C ARG A 213 15.07 3.95 17.45
N LYS A 214 15.79 4.07 18.56
CA LYS A 214 16.28 5.36 19.08
C LYS A 214 17.79 5.27 19.32
N ASN A 215 18.55 6.09 18.61
CA ASN A 215 19.99 6.21 18.83
C ASN A 215 20.24 6.86 20.20
N LYS A 216 21.15 6.26 20.97
CA LYS A 216 21.47 6.68 22.34
C LYS A 216 22.86 7.29 22.42
N LEU A 217 23.81 6.72 21.69
CA LEU A 217 25.18 7.22 21.62
C LEU A 217 25.70 7.02 20.19
N ASN A 218 26.40 8.03 19.68
CA ASN A 218 27.14 7.95 18.43
C ASN A 218 28.61 8.26 18.75
N ILE A 219 29.50 7.34 18.41
CA ILE A 219 30.92 7.40 18.72
C ILE A 219 31.68 7.47 17.39
N PHE A 220 32.39 8.59 17.19
CA PHE A 220 33.19 8.87 15.99
C PHE A 220 32.45 8.69 14.65
N ASN A 221 31.12 8.91 14.62
CA ASN A 221 30.27 8.66 13.44
C ASN A 221 30.33 7.25 12.83
N LYS A 222 31.01 6.31 13.51
CA LYS A 222 31.27 4.96 13.05
C LYS A 222 30.51 3.92 13.88
N PHE A 223 30.45 4.11 15.19
CA PHE A 223 29.77 3.19 16.11
C PHE A 223 28.54 3.84 16.74
N ILE A 224 27.43 3.12 16.77
CA ILE A 224 26.16 3.62 17.29
C ILE A 224 25.62 2.62 18.29
N ILE A 225 25.28 3.11 19.48
CA ILE A 225 24.46 2.37 20.43
C ILE A 225 23.01 2.80 20.20
N SER A 226 22.19 1.85 19.75
CA SER A 226 20.77 2.07 19.50
C SER A 226 19.93 1.24 20.44
N ARG A 227 18.85 1.83 20.96
CA ARG A 227 17.79 1.11 21.66
C ARG A 227 16.68 0.77 20.66
N PHE A 228 16.29 -0.49 20.63
CA PHE A 228 15.16 -1.01 19.87
C PHE A 228 14.01 -1.37 20.81
N HIS A 229 12.79 -1.02 20.43
CA HIS A 229 11.57 -1.42 21.12
C HIS A 229 10.66 -2.16 20.15
N LYS A 230 10.32 -3.41 20.47
CA LYS A 230 9.46 -4.27 19.64
C LYS A 230 8.07 -3.65 19.53
N LEU A 231 7.59 -3.47 18.31
CA LEU A 231 6.28 -2.89 18.01
C LEU A 231 5.26 -3.98 17.67
N THR A 232 5.69 -5.07 17.03
CA THR A 232 4.82 -6.15 16.57
C THR A 232 5.33 -7.51 17.01
N ASP A 233 4.44 -8.46 17.33
CA ASP A 233 4.78 -9.81 17.79
C ASP A 233 5.15 -10.77 16.65
N THR A 234 6.05 -10.32 15.76
CA THR A 234 6.60 -11.14 14.68
C THR A 234 7.88 -11.87 15.11
N ASN A 235 8.29 -12.88 14.35
CA ASN A 235 9.59 -13.56 14.47
C ASN A 235 10.76 -12.74 13.86
N LYS A 236 10.50 -11.54 13.33
CA LYS A 236 11.53 -10.67 12.78
C LYS A 236 12.40 -10.08 13.90
N THR A 237 13.64 -9.74 13.56
CA THR A 237 14.62 -9.28 14.54
C THR A 237 15.05 -7.85 14.25
N ILE A 238 15.74 -7.21 15.19
CA ILE A 238 16.30 -5.86 14.97
C ILE A 238 17.25 -5.76 13.77
N SER A 239 17.74 -6.89 13.24
CA SER A 239 18.53 -6.92 12.00
C SER A 239 17.72 -6.47 10.77
N ASN A 240 16.39 -6.53 10.84
CA ASN A 240 15.50 -6.02 9.80
C ASN A 240 15.36 -4.49 9.82
N GLU A 241 15.87 -3.82 10.86
CA GLU A 241 15.63 -2.39 11.16
C GLU A 241 16.93 -1.55 11.12
N ILE A 242 18.01 -2.12 10.58
CA ILE A 242 19.28 -1.43 10.35
C ILE A 242 19.46 -1.15 8.87
N ALA A 243 20.18 -0.07 8.54
CA ALA A 243 20.45 0.30 7.16
C ALA A 243 21.40 -0.72 6.48
N SER A 244 21.43 -0.75 5.15
CA SER A 244 22.31 -1.65 4.38
C SER A 244 23.80 -1.41 4.61
N ASN A 245 24.18 -0.17 4.93
CA ASN A 245 25.54 0.20 5.33
C ASN A 245 25.81 -0.01 6.83
N GLU A 246 24.86 -0.56 7.59
CA GLU A 246 25.04 -0.83 9.01
C GLU A 246 25.22 -2.33 9.27
N LYS A 247 25.99 -2.67 10.30
CA LYS A 247 26.16 -4.03 10.79
C LYS A 247 26.03 -4.04 12.31
N ILE A 248 25.17 -4.90 12.85
CA ILE A 248 25.10 -5.14 14.29
C ILE A 248 26.33 -5.95 14.70
N LEU A 249 27.10 -5.41 15.64
CA LEU A 249 28.22 -6.09 16.28
C LEU A 249 27.78 -6.88 17.51
N PHE A 250 26.98 -6.26 18.39
CA PHE A 250 26.50 -6.89 19.62
C PHE A 250 25.04 -6.56 19.89
N LYS A 251 24.35 -7.50 20.54
CA LYS A 251 22.94 -7.46 20.90
C LYS A 251 22.81 -7.65 22.41
N PHE A 252 22.14 -6.73 23.08
CA PHE A 252 21.93 -6.75 24.53
C PHE A 252 20.42 -6.73 24.82
N PRO A 253 19.76 -7.90 24.95
CA PRO A 253 18.35 -7.96 25.31
C PRO A 253 18.16 -7.46 26.75
N ILE A 254 17.21 -6.55 26.96
CA ILE A 254 16.84 -6.03 28.28
C ILE A 254 15.52 -6.64 28.74
N SER A 255 14.59 -6.88 27.80
CA SER A 255 13.33 -7.58 28.06
C SER A 255 12.81 -8.20 26.75
N LYS A 256 11.68 -8.92 26.83
CA LYS A 256 10.98 -9.46 25.65
C LYS A 256 10.67 -8.39 24.57
N LYS A 257 10.51 -7.12 24.98
CA LYS A 257 10.17 -6.00 24.07
C LYS A 257 11.28 -4.98 23.89
N LYS A 258 12.38 -5.03 24.66
CA LYS A 258 13.45 -4.02 24.63
C LYS A 258 14.81 -4.65 24.45
N GLN A 259 15.59 -4.11 23.52
CA GLN A 259 16.93 -4.57 23.21
C GLN A 259 17.83 -3.40 22.84
N PHE A 260 19.10 -3.44 23.26
CA PHE A 260 20.13 -2.54 22.75
C PHE A 260 20.99 -3.26 21.72
N ALA A 261 21.56 -2.49 20.80
CA ALA A 261 22.54 -3.01 19.86
C ALA A 261 23.69 -2.03 19.69
N LEU A 262 24.90 -2.57 19.62
CA LEU A 262 26.06 -1.87 19.10
C LEU A 262 26.11 -2.10 17.59
N ILE A 263 26.06 -1.03 16.83
CA ILE A 263 26.02 -1.02 15.37
C ILE A 263 27.27 -0.33 14.86
N VAL A 264 27.89 -0.87 13.81
CA VAL A 264 28.95 -0.20 13.06
C VAL A 264 28.41 0.23 11.70
N ARG A 265 28.70 1.46 11.29
CA ARG A 265 28.53 1.93 9.91
C ARG A 265 29.75 1.54 9.10
N LYS A 266 29.51 0.84 7.98
CA LYS A 266 30.50 0.47 6.97
C LYS A 266 30.91 1.70 6.17
#